data_AF-S5ALC2-F1
#
_entry.id   AF-S5ALC2-F1
#
_cell.length_a   1.000
_cell.length_b   1.000
_cell.length_c   1.000
_cell.angle_alpha   90.00
_cell.angle_beta   90.00
_cell.angle_gamma   90.00
#
_symmetry.space_group_name_H-M   'P 1'
#
loop_
_entity.id
_entity.type
_entity.pdbx_description
1 polymer ?
#
loop_
_entity_poly.entity_id
_entity_poly.type
_entity_poly.pdbx_seq_one_letter_code
_entity_poly.pdbx_strand_id
1 'polypeptide(L)'
;MRISGLIVALLVLTGCQSLTRNNDSTNEAEKVSPVAKVERGFCLFDEPPQTFEHNCDATYWLNKWIDAANQPWLKRKHTLKSLSDSVYDTLHAYILTLPNDTPYQDRLRAQLAVNNIAGGFTPAAQELINVVAGAQNNQVMQLESAMVVLEQENTSRGEQLEALNKEAINLRKKLEELLQIEATLMDKNRSTQQ
;
A
#
# COMPACT_ATOMS: atom_id res chain seq x y z
N MET A 1 -23.47 -25.38 -43.70
CA MET A 1 -22.75 -25.16 -42.42
C MET A 1 -21.25 -25.40 -42.59
N ARG A 2 -20.47 -24.51 -43.23
CA ARG A 2 -18.99 -24.56 -43.20
C ARG A 2 -18.27 -23.20 -43.30
N ILE A 3 -19.00 -22.08 -43.42
CA ILE A 3 -18.39 -20.77 -43.68
C ILE A 3 -18.54 -19.81 -42.48
N SER A 4 -19.51 -20.02 -41.57
CA SER A 4 -19.69 -19.15 -40.39
C SER A 4 -18.65 -19.34 -39.27
N GLY A 5 -17.86 -20.43 -39.29
CA GLY A 5 -16.81 -20.67 -38.28
C GLY A 5 -15.50 -19.92 -38.56
N LEU A 6 -15.27 -19.49 -39.81
CA LEU A 6 -13.99 -18.91 -40.21
C LEU A 6 -13.89 -17.41 -39.91
N ILE A 7 -15.03 -16.71 -39.82
CA ILE A 7 -15.07 -15.26 -39.61
C ILE A 7 -14.81 -14.88 -38.14
N VAL A 8 -15.19 -15.75 -37.19
CA VAL A 8 -14.96 -15.51 -35.76
C VAL A 8 -13.49 -15.69 -35.38
N ALA A 9 -12.76 -16.60 -36.06
CA ALA A 9 -11.32 -16.80 -35.83
C ALA A 9 -10.46 -15.61 -36.32
N LEU A 10 -10.92 -14.87 -37.32
CA LEU A 10 -10.21 -13.71 -37.89
C LEU A 10 -10.28 -12.45 -37.00
N LEU A 11 -11.30 -12.34 -36.14
CA LEU A 11 -11.45 -11.19 -35.23
C LEU A 11 -10.58 -11.29 -33.96
N VAL A 12 -10.07 -12.47 -33.61
CA VAL A 12 -9.21 -12.66 -32.43
C VAL A 12 -7.74 -12.33 -32.74
N LEU A 13 -7.34 -12.37 -34.02
CA LEU A 13 -5.96 -12.14 -34.43
C LEU A 13 -5.62 -10.67 -34.76
N THR A 14 -6.61 -9.80 -34.96
CA THR A 14 -6.38 -8.37 -35.19
C THR A 14 -6.21 -7.55 -33.91
N GLY A 15 -6.52 -8.14 -32.74
CA GLY A 15 -6.35 -7.48 -31.43
C GLY A 15 -4.89 -7.27 -31.00
N CYS A 16 -3.94 -8.04 -31.54
CA CYS A 16 -2.52 -7.88 -31.21
C CYS A 16 -1.78 -6.87 -32.09
N GLN A 17 -2.36 -6.42 -33.22
CA GLN A 17 -1.71 -5.46 -34.11
C GLN A 17 -1.96 -3.99 -33.71
N SER A 18 -2.88 -3.73 -32.77
CA SER A 18 -3.04 -2.41 -32.15
C SER A 18 -2.04 -2.16 -31.01
N LEU A 19 -1.19 -3.14 -30.66
CA LEU A 19 -0.08 -2.99 -29.73
C LEU A 19 1.29 -2.83 -30.43
N THR A 20 1.31 -2.77 -31.76
CA THR A 20 2.47 -2.30 -32.52
C THR A 20 2.58 -0.78 -32.38
N ARG A 21 3.11 -0.37 -31.23
CA ARG A 21 3.76 0.93 -31.01
C ARG A 21 4.59 1.26 -32.24
N ASN A 22 4.30 2.41 -32.86
CA ASN A 22 5.13 3.01 -33.90
C ASN A 22 6.59 2.97 -33.43
N ASN A 23 7.38 2.07 -34.01
CA ASN A 23 8.83 2.16 -34.00
C ASN A 23 9.22 3.19 -35.04
N ASP A 24 8.92 4.45 -34.74
CA ASP A 24 9.77 5.53 -35.19
C ASP A 24 10.88 5.61 -34.14
N SER A 25 11.88 4.74 -34.28
CA SER A 25 13.06 4.73 -33.44
C SER A 25 13.92 5.94 -33.80
N THR A 26 13.44 7.12 -33.43
CA THR A 26 14.34 8.14 -32.93
C THR A 26 14.94 7.50 -31.69
N ASN A 27 16.22 7.14 -31.77
CA ASN A 27 17.00 6.77 -30.61
C ASN A 27 17.08 8.02 -29.69
N GLU A 28 15.99 8.35 -29.01
CA GLU A 28 16.11 8.85 -27.65
C GLU A 28 16.71 7.67 -26.90
N ALA A 29 18.05 7.66 -26.86
CA ALA A 29 18.77 6.93 -25.83
C ALA A 29 17.99 7.22 -24.55
N GLU A 30 17.42 6.17 -23.95
CA GLU A 30 16.85 6.22 -22.63
C GLU A 30 17.82 7.05 -21.81
N LYS A 31 17.44 8.28 -21.46
CA LYS A 31 18.33 9.23 -20.81
C LYS A 31 18.56 8.58 -19.45
N VAL A 32 19.60 7.76 -19.36
CA VAL A 32 20.06 7.16 -18.12
C VAL A 32 20.45 8.37 -17.30
N SER A 33 19.51 8.81 -16.45
CA SER A 33 19.75 9.90 -15.52
C SER A 33 21.04 9.52 -14.80
N PRO A 34 22.06 10.39 -14.75
CA PRO A 34 23.32 10.03 -14.15
C PRO A 34 23.04 9.54 -12.73
N VAL A 35 23.29 8.25 -12.51
CA VAL A 35 23.08 7.62 -11.20
C VAL A 35 24.00 8.35 -10.24
N ALA A 36 23.42 9.03 -9.24
CA ALA A 36 24.19 9.70 -8.21
C ALA A 36 25.04 8.63 -7.50
N LYS A 37 26.35 8.67 -7.69
CA LYS A 37 27.27 7.72 -7.07
C LYS A 37 27.72 8.28 -5.73
N VAL A 38 27.78 7.41 -4.73
CA VAL A 38 28.42 7.74 -3.44
C VAL A 38 29.92 7.72 -3.64
N GLU A 39 30.56 8.88 -3.54
CA GLU A 39 32.01 9.04 -3.63
C GLU A 39 32.66 9.10 -2.24
N ARG A 40 34.00 9.02 -2.19
CA ARG A 40 34.74 9.28 -0.95
C ARG A 40 34.48 10.72 -0.50
N GLY A 41 34.08 10.91 0.75
CA GLY A 41 33.67 12.23 1.26
C GLY A 41 32.17 12.51 1.14
N PHE A 42 31.34 11.47 1.08
CA PHE A 42 29.88 11.59 1.12
C PHE A 42 29.39 12.43 2.31
N CYS A 43 28.56 13.42 2.02
CA CYS A 43 27.88 14.26 3.00
C CYS A 43 26.37 14.29 2.70
N LEU A 44 25.57 14.40 3.77
CA LEU A 44 24.12 14.52 3.65
C LEU A 44 23.70 15.89 3.07
N PHE A 45 24.43 16.95 3.43
CA PHE A 45 24.22 18.33 3.00
C PHE A 45 25.53 18.92 2.48
N ASP A 46 25.45 19.82 1.48
CA ASP A 46 26.60 20.67 1.10
C ASP A 46 26.82 21.77 2.14
N GLU A 47 25.73 22.43 2.54
CA GLU A 47 25.69 23.42 3.62
C GLU A 47 24.79 22.91 4.75
N PRO A 48 25.35 22.23 5.77
CA PRO A 48 24.55 21.66 6.84
C PRO A 48 23.92 22.78 7.70
N PRO A 49 22.68 22.58 8.20
CA PRO A 49 22.11 23.43 9.23
C PRO A 49 23.05 23.54 10.45
N GLN A 50 23.02 24.67 11.16
CA GLN A 50 24.00 24.98 12.23
C GLN A 50 24.12 23.91 13.34
N THR A 51 23.08 23.11 13.58
CA THR A 51 23.05 22.05 14.60
C THR A 51 23.13 20.64 14.02
N PHE A 52 23.42 20.51 12.72
CA PHE A 52 23.48 19.21 12.05
C PHE A 52 24.85 18.57 12.23
N GLU A 53 24.97 17.79 13.30
CA GLU A 53 26.18 17.02 13.60
C GLU A 53 26.36 15.84 12.63
N HIS A 54 27.59 15.36 12.48
CA HIS A 54 27.93 14.16 11.71
C HIS A 54 27.51 14.17 10.22
N ASN A 55 27.43 15.36 9.60
CA ASN A 55 27.00 15.52 8.20
C ASN A 55 27.69 14.59 7.19
N CYS A 56 29.01 14.44 7.30
CA CYS A 56 29.84 13.66 6.39
C CYS A 56 30.36 12.34 7.00
N ASP A 57 29.78 11.91 8.13
CA ASP A 57 30.19 10.69 8.82
C ASP A 57 29.20 9.57 8.52
N ALA A 58 29.41 8.88 7.40
CA ALA A 58 28.57 7.74 7.01
C ALA A 58 28.58 6.62 8.07
N THR A 59 29.71 6.42 8.77
CA THR A 59 29.84 5.38 9.80
C THR A 59 28.91 5.67 10.97
N TYR A 60 28.82 6.93 11.39
CA TYR A 60 27.89 7.38 12.42
C TYR A 60 26.44 7.00 12.08
N TRP A 61 25.97 7.36 10.88
CA TRP A 61 24.58 7.11 10.47
C TRP A 61 24.27 5.62 10.27
N LEU A 62 25.23 4.85 9.74
CA LEU A 62 25.09 3.40 9.64
C LEU A 62 24.97 2.74 11.02
N ASN A 63 25.76 3.18 12.00
CA ASN A 63 25.65 2.69 13.37
C ASN A 63 24.31 3.06 14.01
N LYS A 64 23.78 4.26 13.78
CA LYS A 64 22.41 4.63 14.22
C LYS A 64 21.36 3.66 13.67
N TRP A 65 21.49 3.24 12.42
CA TRP A 65 20.59 2.29 11.80
C TRP A 65 20.71 0.90 12.44
N ILE A 66 21.95 0.41 12.61
CA ILE A 66 22.23 -0.87 13.28
C ILE A 66 21.64 -0.84 14.70
N ASP A 67 21.85 0.24 15.45
CA ASP A 67 21.32 0.40 16.80
C ASP A 67 19.78 0.38 16.82
N ALA A 68 19.13 1.05 15.88
CA ALA A 68 17.67 1.05 15.77
C ALA A 68 17.14 -0.36 15.48
N ALA A 69 17.77 -1.09 14.54
CA ALA A 69 17.36 -2.45 14.20
C ALA A 69 17.50 -3.44 15.37
N ASN A 70 18.44 -3.20 16.28
CA ASN A 70 18.70 -4.04 17.45
C ASN A 70 17.95 -3.59 18.72
N GLN A 71 16.95 -2.70 18.60
CA GLN A 71 16.16 -2.23 19.74
C GLN A 71 14.67 -2.49 19.55
N PRO A 72 13.96 -3.00 20.59
CA PRO A 72 12.53 -3.16 20.53
C PRO A 72 11.84 -1.79 20.43
N TRP A 73 10.69 -1.76 19.77
CA TRP A 73 9.90 -0.54 19.57
C TRP A 73 9.72 0.30 20.83
N LEU A 74 9.41 -0.31 21.98
CA LEU A 74 9.19 0.42 23.23
C LEU A 74 10.40 1.28 23.64
N LYS A 75 11.62 0.78 23.42
CA LYS A 75 12.85 1.51 23.73
C LYS A 75 13.08 2.65 22.75
N ARG A 76 12.92 2.39 21.45
CA ARG A 76 13.02 3.42 20.40
C ARG A 76 11.99 4.54 20.61
N LYS A 77 10.76 4.18 20.94
CA LYS A 77 9.68 5.11 21.27
C LYS A 77 10.01 6.01 22.46
N HIS A 78 10.72 5.50 23.46
CA HIS A 78 11.21 6.33 24.56
C HIS A 78 12.23 7.37 24.05
N THR A 79 13.20 6.95 23.25
CA THR A 79 14.19 7.86 22.63
C THR A 79 13.51 8.92 21.76
N LEU A 80 12.50 8.55 20.97
CA LEU A 80 11.75 9.49 20.14
C LEU A 80 11.14 10.66 20.93
N LYS A 81 10.74 10.45 22.19
CA LYS A 81 10.14 11.51 23.03
C LYS A 81 11.13 12.61 23.45
N SER A 82 12.43 12.31 23.44
CA SER A 82 13.47 13.28 23.80
C SER A 82 14.02 14.04 22.59
N LEU A 83 13.61 13.68 21.38
CA LEU A 83 14.07 14.34 20.15
C LEU A 83 13.29 15.65 19.95
N SER A 84 13.98 16.65 19.39
CA SER A 84 13.38 17.93 19.01
C SER A 84 12.97 17.93 17.53
N ASP A 85 12.51 19.08 17.04
CA ASP A 85 12.19 19.29 15.62
C ASP A 85 13.41 19.71 14.78
N SER A 86 14.64 19.53 15.29
CA SER A 86 15.85 19.83 14.53
C SER A 86 15.99 18.91 13.30
N VAL A 87 16.73 19.35 12.28
CA VAL A 87 16.96 18.54 11.06
C VAL A 87 17.71 17.25 11.39
N TYR A 88 18.67 17.31 12.31
CA TYR A 88 19.38 16.14 12.82
C TYR A 88 18.42 15.16 13.51
N ASP A 89 17.60 15.67 14.43
CA ASP A 89 16.66 14.85 15.18
C ASP A 89 15.57 14.26 14.29
N THR A 90 15.16 14.98 13.24
CA THR A 90 14.22 14.50 12.23
C THR A 90 14.77 13.27 11.50
N LEU A 91 16.05 13.32 11.07
CA LEU A 91 16.68 12.17 10.43
C LEU A 91 16.91 11.01 11.42
N HIS A 92 17.30 11.31 12.65
CA HIS A 92 17.46 10.31 13.70
C HIS A 92 16.13 9.63 14.05
N ALA A 93 15.04 10.41 14.15
CA ALA A 93 13.69 9.92 14.36
C ALA A 93 13.26 9.00 13.20
N TYR A 94 13.54 9.41 11.96
CA TYR A 94 13.28 8.59 10.78
C TYR A 94 13.94 7.21 10.89
N ILE A 95 15.24 7.17 11.17
CA ILE A 95 15.99 5.92 11.36
C ILE A 95 15.38 5.05 12.48
N LEU A 96 15.01 5.66 13.61
CA LEU A 96 14.36 4.96 14.72
C LEU A 96 12.99 4.38 14.38
N THR A 97 12.37 4.76 13.27
CA THR A 97 11.06 4.25 12.82
C THR A 97 11.11 3.25 11.66
N LEU A 98 12.30 3.00 11.10
CA LEU A 98 12.48 2.06 9.99
C LEU A 98 12.24 0.57 10.34
N PRO A 99 12.63 0.05 11.53
CA PRO A 99 12.42 -1.36 11.86
C PRO A 99 10.95 -1.81 11.78
N ASN A 100 10.71 -3.08 11.43
CA ASN A 100 9.39 -3.60 11.04
C ASN A 100 8.33 -3.62 12.17
N ASP A 101 8.75 -3.64 13.44
CA ASP A 101 7.86 -3.61 14.61
C ASP A 101 7.36 -2.19 14.95
N THR A 102 7.72 -1.18 14.16
CA THR A 102 7.19 0.19 14.31
C THR A 102 5.76 0.31 13.76
N PRO A 103 4.81 0.84 14.56
CA PRO A 103 3.44 1.08 14.10
C PRO A 103 3.35 2.05 12.92
N TYR A 104 2.40 1.78 12.01
CA TYR A 104 2.11 2.57 10.81
C TYR A 104 2.11 4.09 11.05
N GLN A 105 1.38 4.57 12.07
CA GLN A 105 1.21 6.01 12.32
C GLN A 105 2.54 6.70 12.69
N ASP A 106 3.42 6.00 13.41
CA ASP A 106 4.73 6.54 13.79
C ASP A 106 5.67 6.55 12.58
N ARG A 107 5.62 5.52 11.74
CA ARG A 107 6.36 5.44 10.46
C ARG A 107 5.93 6.54 9.49
N LEU A 108 4.62 6.75 9.33
CA LEU A 108 4.06 7.79 8.46
C LEU A 108 4.48 9.19 8.93
N ARG A 109 4.37 9.48 10.23
CA ARG A 109 4.78 10.78 10.78
C ARG A 109 6.25 11.08 10.50
N ALA A 110 7.13 10.10 10.73
CA ALA A 110 8.55 10.26 10.48
C ALA A 110 8.89 10.37 8.99
N GLN A 111 8.19 9.62 8.11
CA GLN A 111 8.34 9.76 6.66
C GLN A 111 7.93 11.16 6.17
N LEU A 112 6.83 11.71 6.69
CA LEU A 112 6.42 13.08 6.35
C LEU A 112 7.43 14.11 6.84
N ALA A 113 7.98 13.93 8.04
CA ALA A 113 9.01 14.81 8.58
C ALA A 113 10.29 14.78 7.74
N VAL A 114 10.79 13.59 7.34
CA VAL A 114 11.98 13.50 6.49
C VAL A 114 11.75 14.08 5.10
N ASN A 115 10.54 13.92 4.53
CA ASN A 115 10.19 14.52 3.24
C ASN A 115 10.27 16.05 3.27
N ASN A 116 9.96 16.68 4.42
CA ASN A 116 10.03 18.13 4.56
C ASN A 116 11.47 18.67 4.55
N ILE A 117 12.45 17.87 4.98
CA ILE A 117 13.88 18.24 4.95
C ILE A 117 14.61 17.70 3.71
N ALA A 118 13.99 16.79 2.96
CA ALA A 118 14.63 16.07 1.87
C ALA A 118 15.19 16.99 0.78
N GLY A 119 14.52 18.11 0.50
CA GLY A 119 14.98 19.09 -0.49
C GLY A 119 16.31 19.77 -0.14
N GLY A 120 16.75 19.71 1.12
CA GLY A 120 18.06 20.22 1.54
C GLY A 120 19.21 19.23 1.37
N PHE A 121 18.92 17.93 1.22
CA PHE A 121 19.98 16.93 1.04
C PHE A 121 20.66 17.07 -0.32
N THR A 122 21.92 16.66 -0.39
CA THR A 122 22.62 16.50 -1.67
C THR A 122 21.89 15.47 -2.56
N PRO A 123 21.98 15.56 -3.90
CA PRO A 123 21.34 14.59 -4.78
C PRO A 123 21.74 13.14 -4.49
N ALA A 124 23.00 12.90 -4.12
CA ALA A 124 23.48 11.58 -3.74
C ALA A 124 22.87 11.10 -2.41
N ALA A 125 22.69 11.98 -1.44
CA ALA A 125 22.06 11.64 -0.16
C ALA A 125 20.55 11.37 -0.32
N GLN A 126 19.84 12.14 -1.14
CA GLN A 126 18.44 11.87 -1.46
C GLN A 126 18.27 10.48 -2.07
N GLU A 127 19.09 10.16 -3.07
CA GLU A 127 19.04 8.85 -3.74
C GLU A 127 19.40 7.72 -2.77
N LEU A 128 20.45 7.88 -1.96
CA LEU A 128 20.84 6.88 -0.97
C LEU A 128 19.73 6.62 0.04
N ILE A 129 19.16 7.67 0.65
CA ILE A 129 18.08 7.53 1.64
C ILE A 129 16.86 6.87 1.00
N ASN A 130 16.52 7.25 -0.23
CA ASN A 130 15.39 6.67 -0.95
C ASN A 130 15.62 5.18 -1.25
N VAL A 131 16.78 4.80 -1.79
CA VAL A 131 17.07 3.41 -2.19
C VAL A 131 17.20 2.49 -0.97
N VAL A 132 17.89 2.92 0.08
CA VAL A 132 18.18 2.03 1.21
C VAL A 132 17.01 1.98 2.19
N ALA A 133 16.26 3.08 2.36
CA ALA A 133 15.21 3.18 3.38
C ALA A 133 13.84 3.53 2.78
N GLY A 134 13.77 4.61 2.00
CA GLY A 134 12.51 5.22 1.57
C GLY A 134 11.62 4.28 0.77
N ALA A 135 12.15 3.60 -0.24
CA ALA A 135 11.40 2.72 -1.11
C ALA A 135 10.76 1.54 -0.34
N GLN A 136 11.55 0.87 0.51
CA GLN A 136 11.06 -0.23 1.33
C GLN A 136 10.05 0.26 2.37
N ASN A 137 10.34 1.37 3.05
CA ASN A 137 9.46 1.97 4.05
C ASN A 137 8.08 2.32 3.45
N ASN A 138 8.07 2.89 2.25
CA ASN A 138 6.84 3.22 1.52
C ASN A 138 6.05 1.98 1.12
N GLN A 139 6.72 0.92 0.64
CA GLN A 139 6.06 -0.34 0.31
C GLN A 139 5.39 -0.97 1.53
N VAL A 140 6.07 -1.00 2.68
CA VAL A 140 5.50 -1.50 3.94
C VAL A 140 4.27 -0.70 4.33
N MET A 141 4.35 0.63 4.31
CA MET A 141 3.18 1.49 4.63
C MET A 141 2.00 1.26 3.67
N GLN A 142 2.26 1.08 2.37
CA GLN A 142 1.20 0.78 1.40
C GLN A 142 0.53 -0.56 1.67
N LEU A 143 1.31 -1.58 2.02
CA LEU A 143 0.79 -2.91 2.36
C LEU A 143 -0.03 -2.87 3.65
N GLU A 144 0.47 -2.19 4.69
CA GLU A 144 -0.26 -2.02 5.96
C GLU A 144 -1.57 -1.26 5.73
N SER A 145 -1.56 -0.20 4.92
CA SER A 145 -2.78 0.53 4.56
C SER A 145 -3.76 -0.32 3.76
N ALA A 146 -3.29 -1.09 2.78
CA ALA A 146 -4.13 -1.97 1.98
C ALA A 146 -4.76 -3.08 2.83
N MET A 147 -4.01 -3.64 3.78
CA MET A 147 -4.49 -4.67 4.69
C MET A 147 -5.66 -4.17 5.54
N VAL A 148 -5.56 -2.97 6.12
CA VAL A 148 -6.66 -2.37 6.90
C VAL A 148 -7.92 -2.19 6.05
N VAL A 149 -7.77 -1.75 4.80
CA VAL A 149 -8.90 -1.61 3.87
C VAL A 149 -9.53 -2.96 3.55
N LEU A 150 -8.72 -3.99 3.32
CA LEU A 150 -9.19 -5.35 3.06
C LEU A 150 -9.92 -5.96 4.27
N GLU A 151 -9.42 -5.73 5.48
CA GLU A 151 -10.09 -6.16 6.72
C GLU A 151 -11.46 -5.51 6.88
N GLN A 152 -11.54 -4.20 6.60
CA GLN A 152 -12.80 -3.46 6.63
C GLN A 152 -13.79 -3.97 5.59
N GLU A 153 -13.34 -4.23 4.36
CA GLU A 153 -14.19 -4.78 3.30
C GLU A 153 -14.67 -6.18 3.65
N ASN A 154 -13.79 -7.04 4.17
CA ASN A 154 -14.15 -8.40 4.56
C ASN A 154 -15.19 -8.40 5.68
N THR A 155 -15.03 -7.52 6.68
CA THR A 155 -16.01 -7.31 7.74
C THR A 155 -17.37 -6.89 7.16
N SER A 156 -17.38 -5.88 6.28
CA SER A 156 -18.61 -5.41 5.63
C SER A 156 -19.30 -6.49 4.80
N ARG A 157 -18.54 -7.29 4.05
CA ARG A 157 -19.07 -8.42 3.27
C ARG A 157 -19.67 -9.50 4.19
N GLY A 158 -19.03 -9.77 5.33
CA GLY A 158 -19.56 -10.69 6.34
C GLY A 158 -20.93 -10.25 6.86
N GLU A 159 -21.07 -8.97 7.20
CA GLU A 159 -22.33 -8.39 7.66
C GLU A 159 -23.43 -8.46 6.58
N GLN A 160 -23.09 -8.18 5.31
CA GLN A 160 -24.03 -8.29 4.19
C GLN A 160 -24.50 -9.73 3.97
N LEU A 161 -23.60 -10.71 4.06
CA LEU A 161 -23.95 -12.13 3.96
C LEU A 161 -24.90 -12.57 5.07
N GLU A 162 -24.67 -12.10 6.30
CA GLU A 162 -25.57 -12.39 7.42
C GLU A 162 -26.96 -11.80 7.20
N ALA A 163 -27.03 -10.56 6.71
CA ALA A 163 -28.29 -9.90 6.38
C ALA A 163 -29.07 -10.64 5.28
N LEU A 164 -28.40 -11.00 4.18
CA LEU A 164 -28.98 -11.78 3.08
C LEU A 164 -29.48 -13.15 3.55
N ASN A 165 -28.74 -13.82 4.44
CA ASN A 165 -29.17 -15.10 4.99
C ASN A 165 -30.44 -14.95 5.84
N LYS A 166 -30.51 -13.91 6.69
CA LYS A 166 -31.74 -13.60 7.47
C LYS A 166 -32.94 -13.33 6.54
N GLU A 167 -32.73 -12.60 5.47
CA GLU A 167 -33.79 -12.33 4.49
C GLU A 167 -34.24 -13.60 3.77
N ALA A 168 -33.32 -14.47 3.36
CA ALA A 168 -33.64 -15.75 2.72
C ALA A 168 -34.43 -16.68 3.64
N ILE A 169 -34.09 -16.73 4.93
CA ILE A 169 -34.86 -17.48 5.95
C ILE A 169 -36.27 -16.91 6.09
N ASN A 170 -36.40 -15.58 6.15
CA ASN A 170 -37.70 -14.93 6.26
C ASN A 170 -38.58 -15.17 5.02
N LEU A 171 -38.01 -15.08 3.81
CA LEU A 171 -38.71 -15.38 2.56
C LEU A 171 -39.14 -16.85 2.50
N ARG A 172 -38.30 -17.79 2.94
CA ARG A 172 -38.68 -19.20 3.07
C ARG A 172 -39.88 -19.39 3.99
N LYS A 173 -39.86 -18.73 5.16
CA LYS A 173 -40.99 -18.79 6.10
C LYS A 173 -42.28 -18.24 5.49
N LYS A 174 -42.21 -17.10 4.79
CA LYS A 174 -43.37 -16.53 4.09
C LYS A 174 -43.91 -17.44 2.99
N LEU A 175 -43.03 -18.10 2.23
CA LEU A 175 -43.43 -19.09 1.22
C LEU A 175 -44.16 -20.26 1.86
N GLU A 176 -43.66 -20.76 2.98
CA GLU A 176 -44.27 -21.87 3.72
C GLU A 176 -45.65 -21.48 4.28
N GLU A 177 -45.79 -20.26 4.82
CA GLU A 177 -47.08 -19.71 5.26
C GLU A 177 -48.08 -19.59 4.10
N LEU A 178 -47.65 -19.11 2.93
CA LEU A 178 -48.51 -19.00 1.75
C LEU A 178 -48.96 -20.36 1.22
N LEU A 179 -48.07 -21.35 1.20
CA LEU A 179 -48.41 -22.73 0.81
C LEU A 179 -49.44 -23.33 1.76
N GLN A 180 -49.35 -23.05 3.05
CA GLN A 180 -50.31 -23.53 4.04
C GLN A 180 -51.69 -22.86 3.86
N ILE A 181 -51.72 -21.57 3.51
CA ILE A 181 -52.96 -20.86 3.15
C ILE A 181 -53.58 -21.46 1.89
N GLU A 182 -52.79 -21.75 0.86
CA GLU A 182 -53.29 -22.39 -0.36
C GLU A 182 -53.89 -23.78 -0.08
N ALA A 183 -53.19 -24.61 0.70
CA ALA A 183 -53.67 -25.94 1.07
C ALA A 183 -55.01 -25.87 1.82
N THR A 184 -55.14 -24.94 2.78
CA THR A 184 -56.38 -24.75 3.54
C THR A 184 -57.52 -24.21 2.67
N LEU A 185 -57.24 -23.34 1.70
CA LEU A 185 -58.22 -22.88 0.71
C LEU A 185 -58.67 -24.01 -0.23
N MET A 186 -57.75 -24.85 -0.71
CA MET A 186 -58.08 -26.02 -1.53
C MET A 186 -58.98 -27.00 -0.77
N ASP A 187 -58.66 -27.30 0.49
CA ASP A 187 -59.50 -28.18 1.33
C ASP A 187 -60.89 -27.58 1.56
N LYS A 188 -60.95 -26.27 1.82
CA LYS A 188 -62.23 -25.55 1.98
C LYS A 188 -63.05 -25.58 0.70
N ASN A 189 -62.44 -25.32 -0.47
CA ASN A 189 -63.14 -25.37 -1.75
C ASN A 189 -63.66 -26.78 -2.08
N ARG A 190 -62.89 -27.82 -1.74
CA ARG A 190 -63.31 -29.22 -1.92
C ARG A 190 -64.50 -29.58 -1.03
N SER A 191 -64.57 -29.01 0.18
CA SER A 191 -65.68 -29.22 1.12
C SER A 191 -66.98 -28.49 0.74
N THR A 192 -66.91 -27.41 -0.05
CA THR A 192 -68.09 -26.66 -0.53
C THR A 192 -68.66 -27.17 -1.85
N GLN A 193 -68.02 -28.15 -2.51
CA GLN A 193 -68.50 -28.78 -3.74
C GLN A 193 -69.11 -30.18 -3.54
N GLN A 194 -69.24 -30.63 -2.28
CA GLN A 194 -70.05 -31.79 -1.87
C GLN A 194 -71.34 -31.32 -1.22
#